data_AF-A0A8S0XVR5-F1
#
_entry.id   AF-A0A8S0XVR5-F1
#
_cell.length_a   1.000
_cell.length_b   1.000
_cell.length_c   1.000
_cell.angle_alpha   90.00
_cell.angle_beta   90.00
_cell.angle_gamma   90.00
#
_symmetry.space_group_name_H-M   'P 1'
#
loop_
_entity.id
_entity.type
_entity.pdbx_description
1 polymer ?
#
loop_
_entity_poly.entity_id
_entity_poly.type
_entity_poly.pdbx_seq_one_letter_code
_entity_poly.pdbx_strand_id
1 'polypeptide(L)' 'MEPGFRPAPQPVETPGHECAEFAMTAVISLEPHENGTKYTALVMHADKEARFKHEKMGFHEGWGTALDELVEMIKKM' A
#
# COMPACT_ATOMS: atom_id res chain seq x y z
N MET A 1 -12.01 1.02 -13.82
CA MET A 1 -11.05 2.06 -13.38
C MET A 1 -11.27 3.24 -14.28
N GLU A 2 -11.65 4.40 -13.74
CA GLU A 2 -11.81 5.60 -14.56
C GLU A 2 -10.46 6.13 -15.07
N PRO A 3 -10.37 6.69 -16.27
CA PRO A 3 -9.14 7.30 -16.78
C PRO A 3 -8.63 8.40 -15.85
N GLY A 4 -7.40 8.28 -15.36
CA GLY A 4 -6.73 9.31 -14.54
C GLY A 4 -7.01 9.27 -13.03
N PHE A 5 -7.92 8.42 -12.54
CA PHE A 5 -8.23 8.34 -11.11
C PHE A 5 -7.63 7.07 -10.47
N ARG A 6 -6.51 7.26 -9.75
CA ARG A 6 -5.94 6.27 -8.82
C ARG A 6 -5.52 6.99 -7.55
N PRO A 7 -6.16 6.72 -6.40
CA PRO A 7 -7.23 5.74 -6.16
C PRO A 7 -8.58 6.14 -6.75
N ALA A 8 -9.52 5.20 -6.89
CA ALA A 8 -10.90 5.49 -7.24
C ALA A 8 -11.54 6.42 -6.18
N PRO A 9 -12.58 7.21 -6.53
CA PRO A 9 -13.34 7.98 -5.54
C PRO A 9 -13.80 7.06 -4.41
N GLN A 10 -13.81 7.57 -3.17
CA GLN A 10 -14.33 6.77 -2.06
C GLN A 10 -15.76 6.33 -2.38
N PRO A 11 -16.12 5.06 -2.18
CA PRO A 11 -17.51 4.64 -2.27
C PRO A 11 -18.32 5.51 -1.33
N VAL A 12 -19.46 6.00 -1.81
CA VAL A 12 -20.45 6.75 -1.01
C VAL A 12 -20.67 5.97 0.29
N GLU A 13 -20.34 6.62 1.41
CA GLU A 13 -20.37 6.13 2.80
C GLU A 13 -20.91 4.70 2.95
N THR A 14 -20.03 3.71 3.14
CA THR A 14 -20.45 2.42 3.72
C THR A 14 -20.41 2.56 5.23
N PRO A 15 -21.56 2.70 5.92
CA PRO A 15 -21.57 2.91 7.37
C PRO A 15 -21.00 1.65 8.04
N GLY A 16 -19.92 1.80 8.81
CA GLY A 16 -19.35 0.75 9.65
C GLY A 16 -18.22 -0.10 9.05
N HIS A 17 -17.68 0.24 7.88
CA HIS A 17 -16.48 -0.43 7.35
C HIS A 17 -15.30 0.53 7.37
N GLU A 18 -14.46 0.43 8.42
CA GLU A 18 -13.27 1.27 8.64
C GLU A 18 -12.33 1.32 7.42
N CYS A 19 -12.27 0.25 6.62
CA CYS A 19 -11.49 0.18 5.39
C CYS A 19 -12.08 0.98 4.22
N ALA A 20 -13.34 1.40 4.28
CA ALA A 20 -13.97 2.18 3.21
C ALA A 20 -13.60 3.67 3.26
N GLU A 21 -13.19 4.18 4.43
CA GLU A 21 -12.76 5.57 4.62
C GLU A 21 -11.33 5.83 4.12
N PHE A 22 -10.63 4.78 3.67
CA PHE A 22 -9.22 4.84 3.32
C PHE A 22 -8.91 4.06 2.03
N ALA A 23 -9.14 4.71 0.88
CA ALA A 23 -8.79 4.16 -0.42
C ALA A 23 -7.35 4.50 -0.83
N MET A 24 -6.61 3.49 -1.31
CA MET A 24 -5.27 3.66 -1.90
C MET A 24 -5.08 2.71 -3.09
N THR A 25 -4.12 3.01 -3.95
CA THR A 25 -3.63 2.07 -4.97
C THR A 25 -2.15 1.81 -4.74
N ALA A 26 -1.79 0.55 -4.49
CA ALA A 26 -0.40 0.13 -4.39
C ALA A 26 0.07 -0.48 -5.73
N VAL A 27 1.25 -0.05 -6.18
CA VAL A 27 2.01 -0.67 -7.25
C VAL A 27 3.22 -1.34 -6.63
N ILE A 28 3.31 -2.66 -6.79
CA ILE A 28 4.46 -3.45 -6.35
C ILE A 28 5.30 -3.78 -7.57
N SER A 29 6.53 -3.27 -7.57
CA SER A 29 7.52 -3.58 -8.59
C SER A 29 8.58 -4.50 -8.00
N LEU A 30 8.88 -5.57 -8.74
CA LEU A 30 9.92 -6.54 -8.42
C LEU A 30 10.94 -6.52 -9.54
N GLU A 31 12.19 -6.21 -9.21
CA GLU A 31 13.29 -6.14 -10.18
C GLU A 31 14.43 -7.06 -9.75
N PRO A 32 15.14 -7.71 -10.70
CA PRO A 32 16.40 -8.39 -10.38
C PRO A 32 17.37 -7.43 -9.71
N HIS A 33 18.05 -7.90 -8.67
CA HIS A 33 19.11 -7.18 -7.96
C HIS A 33 20.26 -8.15 -7.67
N GLU A 34 21.49 -7.65 -7.55
CA GLU A 34 22.72 -8.49 -7.54
C GLU A 34 22.62 -9.73 -6.64
N ASN A 35 22.08 -9.56 -5.44
CA ASN A 35 21.93 -10.63 -4.44
C ASN A 35 20.47 -10.84 -4.00
N GLY A 36 19.49 -10.59 -4.88
CA GLY A 36 18.09 -10.82 -4.55
C GLY A 36 17.10 -10.11 -5.47
N THR A 37 15.98 -9.67 -4.90
CA THR A 37 14.94 -8.91 -5.61
C THR A 37 14.82 -7.54 -4.98
N LYS A 38 14.90 -6.49 -5.79
CA LYS A 38 14.55 -5.14 -5.34
C LYS A 38 13.03 -5.05 -5.31
N TYR A 39 12.48 -4.92 -4.11
CA TYR A 39 11.06 -4.71 -3.87
C TYR A 39 10.79 -3.21 -3.73
N THR A 40 9.88 -2.68 -4.55
CA THR A 40 9.40 -1.29 -4.43
C THR A 40 7.90 -1.28 -4.28
N ALA A 41 7.41 -0.70 -3.18
CA ALA A 41 5.99 -0.39 -3.00
C ALA A 41 5.76 1.10 -3.23
N LEU A 42 5.01 1.44 -4.28
CA LEU A 42 4.52 2.79 -4.55
C LEU A 42 3.04 2.85 -4.19
N VAL A 43 2.69 3.67 -3.19
CA VAL A 43 1.30 3.82 -2.75
C VAL A 43 0.78 5.21 -3.11
N MET A 44 -0.34 5.23 -3.85
CA MET A 44 -1.01 6.43 -4.31
C MET A 44 -2.31 6.65 -3.55
N HIS A 45 -2.54 7.89 -3.13
CA HIS A 45 -3.73 8.36 -2.41
C HIS A 45 -4.45 9.44 -3.21
N ALA A 46 -5.70 9.73 -2.85
CA ALA A 46 -6.52 10.73 -3.55
C ALA A 46 -5.93 12.14 -3.45
N ASP A 47 -5.36 12.46 -2.29
CA ASP A 47 -4.77 13.75 -1.98
C ASP A 47 -3.66 13.64 -0.93
N LYS A 48 -3.07 14.80 -0.58
CA LYS A 48 -1.98 14.90 0.39
C LYS A 48 -2.42 14.59 1.82
N GLU A 49 -3.66 14.92 2.19
CA GLU A 49 -4.18 14.72 3.54
C GLU A 49 -4.40 13.24 3.81
N ALA A 50 -4.99 12.51 2.86
CA ALA A 50 -5.13 11.06 2.91
C ALA A 50 -3.77 10.36 3.00
N ARG A 51 -2.78 10.78 2.20
CA ARG A 51 -1.40 10.27 2.28
C ARG A 51 -0.80 10.46 3.67
N PHE A 52 -0.96 11.65 4.24
CA PHE A 52 -0.43 11.97 5.57
C PHE A 52 -1.16 11.24 6.70
N LYS A 53 -2.47 11.06 6.59
CA LYS A 53 -3.27 10.23 7.52
C LYS A 53 -2.71 8.80 7.53
N HIS A 54 -2.46 8.21 6.36
CA HIS A 54 -1.88 6.87 6.26
C HIS A 54 -0.50 6.76 6.90
N GLU A 55 0.36 7.74 6.61
CA GLU A 55 1.72 7.79 7.15
C GLU A 55 1.68 7.86 8.69
N LYS A 56 0.80 8.70 9.25
CA LYS A 56 0.56 8.81 10.70
C LYS A 56 -0.03 7.55 11.34
N MET A 57 -0.80 6.76 10.59
CA MET A 57 -1.29 5.46 11.05
C MET A 57 -0.16 4.41 11.15
N GLY A 58 1.08 4.74 10.76
CA GLY A 58 2.22 3.84 10.87
C GLY A 58 2.52 3.07 9.58
N PHE A 59 2.16 3.62 8.41
CA PHE A 59 2.35 2.95 7.12
C PHE A 59 3.75 2.32 6.94
N HIS A 60 4.82 3.07 7.21
CA HIS A 60 6.17 2.58 6.97
C HIS A 60 6.55 1.41 7.88
N GLU A 61 6.13 1.46 9.14
CA GLU A 61 6.35 0.39 10.10
C GLU A 61 5.52 -0.83 9.73
N GLY A 62 4.20 -0.67 9.58
CA GLY A 62 3.30 -1.78 9.29
C GLY A 62 3.58 -2.45 7.93
N TRP A 63 3.87 -1.67 6.88
CA TRP A 63 4.24 -2.23 5.58
C TRP A 63 5.61 -2.91 5.63
N GLY A 64 6.55 -2.36 6.39
CA GLY A 64 7.85 -2.97 6.66
C GLY A 64 7.71 -4.33 7.34
N THR A 65 6.90 -4.41 8.41
CA THR A 65 6.61 -5.66 9.12
C THR A 65 6.03 -6.73 8.19
N ALA A 66 5.02 -6.37 7.38
CA ALA A 66 4.44 -7.32 6.42
C ALA A 66 5.46 -7.79 5.36
N LEU A 67 6.37 -6.91 4.93
CA LEU A 67 7.47 -7.29 4.03
C LEU A 67 8.48 -8.22 4.72
N ASP A 68 8.81 -7.98 5.98
CA ASP A 68 9.69 -8.85 6.77
C ASP A 68 9.07 -10.25 6.91
N GLU A 69 7.78 -10.35 7.24
CA GLU A 69 7.03 -11.61 7.31
C GLU A 69 7.04 -12.35 5.96
N LEU A 70 6.85 -11.64 4.84
CA LEU A 70 6.95 -12.20 3.49
C LEU A 70 8.36 -12.77 3.22
N VAL A 71 9.41 -12.02 3.56
CA VAL A 71 10.80 -12.45 3.38
C VAL A 71 11.11 -13.67 4.25
N GLU A 72 10.64 -13.71 5.49
CA GLU A 72 10.79 -14.88 6.36
C GLU A 72 10.09 -16.11 5.80
N MET A 73 8.85 -15.94 5.31
CA MET A 73 8.08 -17.04 4.72
C MET A 73 8.83 -17.61 3.51
N ILE A 74 9.35 -16.77 2.62
CA ILE A 74 10.09 -17.19 1.42
C ILE A 74 11.37 -17.95 1.80
N LYS A 75 12.10 -17.51 2.83
CA LYS A 75 13.34 -18.17 3.30
C LYS A 75 13.09 -19.56 3.90
N LYS A 76 11.85 -19.87 4.29
CA LYS A 76 11.45 -21.17 4.87
C LYS A 76 10.96 -22.18 3.82
N MET A 77 10.83 -21.76 2.55
CA MET A 77 10.53 -22.65 1.41
C MET A 77 11.81 -23.29 0.88
#